data_AF-A0A673Z356-F1
#
_entry.id   AF-A0A673Z356-F1
#
_cell.length_a   1.000
_cell.length_b   1.000
_cell.length_c   1.000
_cell.angle_alpha   90.00
_cell.angle_beta   90.00
_cell.angle_gamma   90.00
#
_symmetry.space_group_name_H-M   'P 1'
#
loop_
_entity.id
_entity.type
_entity.pdbx_description
1 polymer ?
#
loop_
_entity_poly.entity_id
_entity_poly.type
_entity_poly.pdbx_seq_one_letter_code
_entity_poly.pdbx_strand_id
1 'polypeptide(L)'
;MEAPEDVSVREQLFHDRVRETIICVLLFICLYIVSYLVITHYKRNAEFTIDNSEDATVNKIALWLCTFTLSVSVGAVLLLPLSILSNEVLLSFPQSYYMQWLNGSLIHGLWNIVFLFSNLSLVFLLPFAYFFTESEGFAGSKKGVMARLYETAVVLFLLTLLVLGMVWVASAILDDNMARQSLYDLWEYYLPYLYSCISLFGVLLLLLCTPLGLSRMFSVTGRLLVKPRLLEDLDETMSCAEFEENLSLSCIIKRASPWQRNLGYPLAMLLLLAVTVVCVLIVCYHVVELLFDDTAMPRGMEDPLLGAASFSMFGSLGAAVQVILILYLMISSVVGFYSSPLFTGLRPRAQDTTLTQIIGNCVSLLVLSSALPVFSRTLGITRFDLLGDFGRFNWLGNFHIVFLYNILFAGLTSACLINTLTWTVQRELIRAFVTLNKPMTLANQSEFTKKSVSPNIELK
;
A
#
# COMPACT_ATOMS: atom_id res chain seq x y z
N MET A 1 48.74 -4.72 27.02
CA MET A 1 49.00 -5.58 25.85
C MET A 1 47.63 -6.01 25.34
N GLU A 2 46.89 -5.06 24.74
CA GLU A 2 45.48 -5.20 24.30
C GLU A 2 45.31 -5.05 22.77
N ALA A 3 46.42 -4.87 22.03
CA ALA A 3 46.36 -4.45 20.63
C ALA A 3 45.91 -5.47 19.56
N PRO A 4 46.03 -6.80 19.70
CA PRO A 4 45.71 -7.70 18.59
C PRO A 4 44.19 -7.98 18.44
N GLU A 5 43.43 -7.99 19.54
CA GLU A 5 41.99 -8.23 19.49
C GLU A 5 41.23 -7.05 18.87
N ASP A 6 41.58 -5.81 19.23
CA ASP A 6 40.94 -4.59 18.71
C ASP A 6 41.05 -4.42 17.17
N VAL A 7 42.19 -4.83 16.59
CA VAL A 7 42.42 -4.75 15.14
C VAL A 7 41.53 -5.76 14.41
N SER A 8 41.45 -7.00 14.91
CA SER A 8 40.61 -8.04 14.32
C SER A 8 39.11 -7.72 14.38
N VAL A 9 38.63 -7.13 15.47
CA VAL A 9 37.22 -6.69 15.62
C VAL A 9 36.91 -5.56 14.65
N ARG A 10 37.83 -4.61 14.46
CA ARG A 10 37.67 -3.52 13.50
C ARG A 10 37.59 -4.01 12.06
N GLU A 11 38.43 -4.96 11.69
CA GLU A 11 38.41 -5.57 10.35
C GLU A 11 37.10 -6.31 10.10
N GLN A 12 36.61 -7.08 11.07
CA GLN A 12 35.30 -7.75 10.98
C GLN A 12 34.15 -6.76 10.79
N LEU A 13 34.09 -5.70 11.60
CA LEU A 13 33.09 -4.64 11.46
C LEU A 13 33.17 -3.96 10.09
N PHE A 14 34.38 -3.69 9.58
CA PHE A 14 34.55 -3.10 8.26
C PHE A 14 34.00 -4.02 7.16
N HIS A 15 34.36 -5.30 7.17
CA HIS A 15 33.87 -6.29 6.20
C HIS A 15 32.35 -6.47 6.29
N ASP A 16 31.78 -6.47 7.50
CA ASP A 16 30.34 -6.51 7.71
C ASP A 16 29.64 -5.29 7.12
N ARG A 17 30.16 -4.08 7.35
CA ARG A 17 29.61 -2.84 6.78
C ARG A 17 29.69 -2.79 5.26
N VAL A 18 30.80 -3.23 4.69
CA VAL A 18 30.98 -3.30 3.23
C VAL A 18 29.96 -4.27 2.64
N ARG A 19 29.81 -5.46 3.23
CA ARG A 19 28.82 -6.46 2.82
C ARG A 19 27.39 -5.91 2.90
N GLU A 20 27.02 -5.32 4.05
CA GLU A 20 25.70 -4.71 4.24
C GLU A 20 25.40 -3.67 3.16
N THR A 21 26.37 -2.80 2.88
CA THR A 21 26.24 -1.75 1.86
C THR A 21 26.06 -2.33 0.46
N ILE A 22 26.85 -3.35 0.10
CA ILE A 22 26.75 -4.00 -1.22
C ILE A 22 25.37 -4.62 -1.42
N ILE A 23 24.85 -5.33 -0.42
CA ILE A 23 23.53 -5.97 -0.49
C ILE A 23 22.43 -4.91 -0.63
N CYS A 24 22.48 -3.85 0.18
CA CYS A 24 21.52 -2.74 0.10
C CYS A 24 21.53 -2.05 -1.27
N VAL A 25 22.72 -1.81 -1.85
CA VAL A 25 22.86 -1.20 -3.18
C VAL A 25 22.31 -2.11 -4.28
N LEU A 26 22.62 -3.41 -4.25
CA LEU A 26 22.10 -4.38 -5.21
C LEU A 26 20.56 -4.46 -5.15
N LEU A 27 20.00 -4.55 -3.94
CA LEU A 27 18.56 -4.56 -3.74
C LEU A 27 17.93 -3.26 -4.25
N PHE A 28 18.53 -2.11 -3.96
CA PHE A 28 18.06 -0.82 -4.44
C PHE A 28 18.09 -0.70 -5.97
N ILE A 29 19.16 -1.18 -6.63
CA ILE A 29 19.26 -1.19 -8.10
C ILE A 29 18.12 -2.02 -8.70
N CYS A 30 17.87 -3.22 -8.16
CA CYS A 30 16.77 -4.07 -8.62
C CYS A 30 15.41 -3.36 -8.48
N LEU A 31 15.13 -2.77 -7.32
CA LEU A 31 13.89 -2.01 -7.09
C LEU A 31 13.77 -0.78 -7.99
N TYR A 32 14.89 -0.10 -8.27
CA TYR A 32 14.94 1.04 -9.17
C TYR A 32 14.60 0.64 -10.60
N ILE A 33 15.15 -0.47 -11.10
CA ILE A 33 14.83 -1.00 -12.44
C ILE A 33 13.35 -1.34 -12.54
N VAL A 34 12.80 -2.06 -11.56
CA VAL A 34 11.37 -2.42 -11.53
C VAL A 34 10.51 -1.16 -11.51
N SER A 35 10.84 -0.18 -10.68
CA SER A 35 10.12 1.09 -10.57
C SER A 35 10.17 1.89 -11.88
N TYR A 36 11.31 1.89 -12.56
CA TYR A 36 11.48 2.54 -13.86
C TYR A 36 10.59 1.89 -14.92
N LEU A 37 10.53 0.56 -14.96
CA LEU A 37 9.65 -0.19 -15.86
C LEU A 37 8.17 0.11 -15.59
N VAL A 38 7.77 0.22 -14.31
CA VAL A 38 6.40 0.58 -13.95
C VAL A 38 6.07 2.00 -14.44
N ILE A 39 6.90 2.99 -14.13
CA ILE A 39 6.63 4.38 -14.54
C ILE A 39 6.60 4.53 -16.06
N THR A 40 7.56 3.91 -16.78
CA THR A 40 7.61 3.96 -18.24
C THR A 40 6.42 3.25 -18.90
N HIS A 41 5.83 2.24 -18.25
CA HIS A 41 4.62 1.58 -18.74
C HIS A 41 3.38 2.49 -18.67
N TYR A 42 3.24 3.28 -17.60
CA TYR A 42 2.08 4.17 -17.43
C TYR A 42 2.26 5.55 -18.09
N LYS A 43 3.50 6.01 -18.25
CA LYS A 43 3.82 7.33 -18.80
C LYS A 43 3.23 7.54 -20.20
N ARG A 44 2.69 8.74 -20.42
CA ARG A 44 2.24 9.21 -21.74
C ARG A 44 3.41 9.39 -22.72
N ASN A 45 3.36 8.70 -23.86
CA ASN A 45 4.43 8.72 -24.88
C ASN A 45 4.61 10.09 -25.57
N ALA A 46 3.59 10.95 -25.58
CA ALA A 46 3.58 12.22 -26.32
C ALA A 46 4.36 13.39 -25.67
N GLU A 47 4.94 13.20 -24.49
CA GLU A 47 5.68 14.27 -23.79
C GLU A 47 7.12 14.48 -24.32
N PHE A 48 7.58 13.59 -25.22
CA PHE A 48 8.86 13.74 -25.94
C PHE A 48 8.74 14.43 -27.31
N THR A 49 7.54 14.82 -27.74
CA THR A 49 7.29 15.56 -29.00
C THR A 49 7.17 17.06 -28.81
N ILE A 50 7.69 17.62 -27.71
CA ILE A 50 7.82 19.08 -27.54
C ILE A 50 9.19 19.50 -28.08
N ASP A 51 9.18 20.44 -29.02
CA ASP A 51 10.28 20.98 -29.83
C ASP A 51 11.46 21.61 -29.03
N ASN A 52 11.40 21.60 -27.68
CA ASN A 52 12.40 22.19 -26.78
C ASN A 52 13.24 21.12 -26.09
N SER A 53 14.54 21.11 -26.38
CA SER A 53 15.52 20.21 -25.74
C SER A 53 15.60 20.40 -24.22
N GLU A 54 15.33 21.61 -23.71
CA GLU A 54 15.38 21.95 -22.29
C GLU A 54 14.25 21.30 -21.48
N ASP A 55 12.99 21.42 -21.94
CA ASP A 55 11.81 20.82 -21.29
C ASP A 55 11.96 19.29 -21.21
N ALA A 56 12.50 18.69 -22.26
CA ALA A 56 12.78 17.25 -22.29
C ALA A 56 13.83 16.83 -21.23
N THR A 57 14.83 17.67 -20.95
CA THR A 57 15.83 17.37 -19.89
C THR A 57 15.24 17.51 -18.49
N VAL A 58 14.44 18.55 -18.25
CA VAL A 58 13.74 18.77 -16.96
C VAL A 58 12.83 17.58 -16.64
N ASN A 59 12.01 17.16 -17.61
CA ASN A 59 11.11 16.02 -17.45
C ASN A 59 11.85 14.69 -17.23
N LYS A 60 13.04 14.50 -17.82
CA LYS A 60 13.89 13.33 -17.54
C LYS A 60 14.38 13.33 -16.10
N ILE A 61 14.88 14.47 -15.60
CA ILE A 61 15.38 14.61 -14.22
C ILE A 61 14.25 14.34 -13.23
N ALA A 62 13.09 14.98 -13.41
CA ALA A 62 11.92 14.75 -12.57
C ALA A 62 11.47 13.27 -12.58
N LEU A 63 11.53 12.60 -13.73
CA LEU A 63 11.22 11.17 -13.83
C LEU A 63 12.23 10.29 -13.08
N TRP A 64 13.52 10.63 -13.07
CA TRP A 64 14.52 9.91 -12.28
C TRP A 64 14.26 10.08 -10.78
N LEU A 65 13.85 11.27 -10.33
CA LEU A 65 13.45 11.53 -8.95
C LEU A 65 12.19 10.77 -8.55
N CYS A 66 11.19 10.69 -9.44
CA CYS A 66 9.99 9.88 -9.23
C CYS A 66 10.33 8.39 -9.17
N THR A 67 11.22 7.92 -10.04
CA THR A 67 11.68 6.52 -10.05
C THR A 67 12.42 6.16 -8.76
N PHE A 68 13.31 7.04 -8.31
CA PHE A 68 13.98 6.90 -7.01
C PHE A 68 12.95 6.80 -5.87
N THR A 69 11.99 7.71 -5.84
CA THR A 69 10.95 7.75 -4.81
C THR A 69 10.09 6.49 -4.82
N LEU A 70 9.67 6.03 -6.00
CA LEU A 70 8.88 4.81 -6.13
C LEU A 70 9.67 3.58 -5.68
N SER A 71 10.96 3.51 -5.99
CA SER A 71 11.87 2.45 -5.49
C SER A 71 11.92 2.42 -3.97
N VAL A 72 12.06 3.58 -3.33
CA VAL A 72 12.05 3.72 -1.87
C VAL A 72 10.69 3.31 -1.29
N SER A 73 9.57 3.70 -1.92
CA SER A 73 8.23 3.30 -1.49
C SER A 73 8.02 1.77 -1.56
N VAL A 74 8.42 1.13 -2.66
CA VAL A 74 8.37 -0.35 -2.79
C VAL A 74 9.29 -1.00 -1.75
N GLY A 75 10.47 -0.42 -1.51
CA GLY A 75 11.38 -0.86 -0.45
C GLY A 75 10.73 -0.80 0.94
N ALA A 76 10.02 0.29 1.25
CA ALA A 76 9.30 0.46 2.52
C ALA A 76 8.19 -0.58 2.71
N VAL A 77 7.44 -0.91 1.65
CA VAL A 77 6.42 -1.98 1.71
C VAL A 77 7.05 -3.35 1.98
N LEU A 78 8.15 -3.68 1.31
CA LEU A 78 8.79 -4.98 1.40
C LEU A 78 9.62 -5.15 2.68
N LEU A 79 9.94 -4.07 3.37
CA LEU A 79 10.83 -4.07 4.53
C LEU A 79 10.30 -4.94 5.67
N LEU A 80 9.01 -4.83 5.98
CA LEU A 80 8.36 -5.66 7.00
C LEU A 80 8.31 -7.15 6.61
N PRO A 81 7.77 -7.52 5.43
CA PRO A 81 7.81 -8.90 4.95
C PRO A 81 9.20 -9.51 4.94
N LEU A 82 10.20 -8.76 4.45
CA LEU A 82 11.59 -9.21 4.43
C LEU A 82 12.11 -9.42 5.85
N SER A 83 11.85 -8.52 6.78
CA SER A 83 12.29 -8.68 8.19
C SER A 83 11.73 -9.95 8.82
N ILE A 84 10.45 -10.26 8.59
CA ILE A 84 9.78 -11.46 9.11
C ILE A 84 10.37 -12.72 8.46
N LEU A 85 10.48 -12.73 7.12
CA LEU A 85 11.04 -13.87 6.38
C LEU A 85 12.49 -14.12 6.78
N SER A 86 13.29 -13.06 6.93
CA SER A 86 14.68 -13.14 7.36
C SER A 86 14.80 -13.81 8.72
N ASN A 87 13.97 -13.40 9.69
CA ASN A 87 13.97 -14.01 11.02
C ASN A 87 13.66 -15.51 10.99
N GLU A 88 12.62 -15.92 10.25
CA GLU A 88 12.25 -17.33 10.13
C GLU A 88 13.32 -18.17 9.43
N VAL A 89 13.97 -17.60 8.42
CA VAL A 89 15.07 -18.24 7.70
C VAL A 89 16.27 -18.46 8.63
N LEU A 90 16.55 -17.52 9.54
CA LEU A 90 17.59 -17.69 10.57
C LEU A 90 17.23 -18.80 11.56
N LEU A 91 15.97 -18.83 12.02
CA LEU A 91 15.49 -19.87 12.94
C LEU A 91 15.48 -21.26 12.29
N SER A 92 15.19 -21.33 10.99
CA SER A 92 15.13 -22.60 10.24
C SER A 92 16.51 -23.19 9.93
N PHE A 93 17.54 -22.34 9.78
CA PHE A 93 18.90 -22.77 9.43
C PHE A 93 19.97 -22.24 10.40
N PRO A 94 19.92 -22.62 11.69
CA PRO A 94 20.79 -22.04 12.73
C PRO A 94 22.29 -22.34 12.53
N GLN A 95 22.61 -23.45 11.85
CA GLN A 95 23.98 -23.93 11.66
C GLN A 95 24.57 -23.60 10.27
N SER A 96 23.82 -22.90 9.40
CA SER A 96 24.32 -22.61 8.05
C SER A 96 25.12 -21.30 8.02
N TYR A 97 26.41 -21.39 7.75
CA TYR A 97 27.29 -20.23 7.57
C TYR A 97 26.77 -19.29 6.45
N TYR A 98 26.18 -19.85 5.39
CA TYR A 98 25.64 -19.10 4.27
C TYR A 98 24.38 -18.28 4.57
N MET A 99 23.74 -18.44 5.73
CA MET A 99 22.56 -17.65 6.11
C MET A 99 22.84 -16.67 7.25
N GLN A 100 24.00 -16.81 7.91
CA GLN A 100 24.46 -15.91 8.98
C GLN A 100 24.86 -14.51 8.49
N TRP A 101 24.87 -14.23 7.18
CA TRP A 101 25.02 -12.85 6.69
C TRP A 101 23.74 -12.02 6.89
N LEU A 102 22.59 -12.68 7.04
CA LEU A 102 21.27 -12.07 7.19
C LEU A 102 21.03 -11.72 8.66
N ASN A 103 21.85 -10.84 9.21
CA ASN A 103 21.80 -10.50 10.64
C ASN A 103 20.83 -9.35 10.94
N GLY A 104 20.46 -9.22 12.22
CA GLY A 104 19.66 -8.09 12.71
C GLY A 104 20.28 -6.73 12.36
N SER A 105 21.61 -6.61 12.33
CA SER A 105 22.31 -5.38 11.95
C SER A 105 22.00 -4.93 10.51
N LEU A 106 21.93 -5.88 9.57
CA LEU A 106 21.57 -5.64 8.18
C LEU A 106 20.12 -5.15 8.08
N ILE A 107 19.20 -5.81 8.80
CA ILE A 107 17.78 -5.46 8.79
C ILE A 107 17.57 -4.06 9.37
N HIS A 108 18.17 -3.76 10.51
CA HIS A 108 18.16 -2.40 11.09
C HIS A 108 18.80 -1.36 10.16
N GLY A 109 19.92 -1.71 9.50
CA GLY A 109 20.55 -0.86 8.50
C GLY A 109 19.60 -0.55 7.33
N LEU A 110 18.87 -1.54 6.83
CA LEU A 110 17.89 -1.37 5.75
C LEU A 110 16.73 -0.47 6.19
N TRP A 111 16.20 -0.67 7.40
CA TRP A 111 15.17 0.20 8.00
C TRP A 111 15.63 1.66 8.02
N ASN A 112 16.83 1.92 8.53
CA ASN A 112 17.36 3.27 8.66
C ASN A 112 17.57 3.93 7.29
N ILE A 113 18.10 3.18 6.30
CA ILE A 113 18.32 3.70 4.94
C ILE A 113 16.98 4.02 4.26
N VAL A 114 16.00 3.11 4.33
CA VAL A 114 14.69 3.33 3.71
C VAL A 114 13.94 4.47 4.39
N PHE A 115 14.03 4.58 5.72
CA PHE A 115 13.45 5.69 6.47
C PHE A 115 14.06 7.03 6.08
N LEU A 116 15.39 7.11 6.05
CA LEU A 116 16.13 8.30 5.64
C LEU A 116 15.72 8.72 4.23
N PHE A 117 15.73 7.79 3.27
CA PHE A 117 15.37 8.10 1.89
C PHE A 117 13.88 8.42 1.72
N SER A 118 12.99 7.82 2.50
CA SER A 118 11.55 8.16 2.46
C SER A 118 11.33 9.60 2.89
N ASN A 119 11.96 10.02 3.98
CA ASN A 119 11.86 11.40 4.47
C ASN A 119 12.53 12.40 3.52
N LEU A 120 13.70 12.06 2.99
CA LEU A 120 14.39 12.86 1.97
C LEU A 120 13.51 13.04 0.72
N SER A 121 12.90 11.95 0.24
CA SER A 121 12.03 11.98 -0.93
C SER A 121 10.78 12.82 -0.71
N LEU A 122 10.09 12.63 0.40
CA LEU A 122 8.81 13.28 0.69
C LEU A 122 8.99 14.79 0.93
N VAL A 123 9.98 15.17 1.73
CA VAL A 123 10.18 16.58 2.14
C VAL A 123 10.93 17.38 1.07
N PHE A 124 11.89 16.78 0.36
CA PHE A 124 12.76 17.52 -0.56
C PHE A 124 12.58 17.12 -2.02
N LEU A 125 12.74 15.84 -2.38
CA LEU A 125 12.83 15.44 -3.80
C LEU A 125 11.52 15.62 -4.58
N LEU A 126 10.38 15.30 -3.99
CA LEU A 126 9.08 15.39 -4.65
C LEU A 126 8.58 16.82 -4.83
N PRO A 127 8.63 17.70 -3.79
CA PRO A 127 8.35 19.12 -3.99
C PRO A 127 9.31 19.74 -5.02
N PHE A 128 10.60 19.39 -4.97
CA PHE A 128 11.55 19.81 -5.99
C PHE A 128 11.15 19.35 -7.38
N ALA A 129 10.81 18.07 -7.58
CA ALA A 129 10.39 17.57 -8.87
C ALA A 129 9.16 18.32 -9.42
N TYR A 130 8.18 18.63 -8.56
CA TYR A 130 6.98 19.38 -8.94
C TYR A 130 7.29 20.81 -9.36
N PHE A 131 7.97 21.58 -8.50
CA PHE A 131 8.30 22.97 -8.81
C PHE A 131 9.30 23.10 -9.96
N PHE A 132 10.21 22.13 -10.11
CA PHE A 132 11.14 22.11 -11.22
C PHE A 132 10.45 21.91 -12.57
N THR A 133 9.40 21.07 -12.61
CA THR A 133 8.61 20.89 -13.83
C THR A 133 7.71 22.08 -14.16
N GLU A 134 7.29 22.85 -13.14
CA GLU A 134 6.44 24.04 -13.33
C GLU A 134 7.24 25.33 -13.58
N SER A 135 8.52 25.36 -13.20
CA SER A 135 9.37 26.56 -13.33
C SER A 135 9.67 26.92 -14.80
N GLU A 136 9.54 28.20 -15.15
CA GLU A 136 9.86 28.73 -16.48
C GLU A 136 11.21 29.49 -16.51
N GLY A 137 11.71 29.90 -15.35
CA GLY A 137 12.87 30.76 -15.13
C GLY A 137 12.48 32.22 -14.86
N PHE A 138 13.26 32.91 -14.02
CA PHE A 138 13.01 34.34 -13.71
C PHE A 138 13.00 35.23 -14.96
N ALA A 139 12.05 36.18 -15.00
CA ALA A 139 11.93 37.17 -16.06
C ALA A 139 13.25 37.95 -16.24
N GLY A 140 13.87 37.83 -17.41
CA GLY A 140 15.14 38.48 -17.76
C GLY A 140 16.40 37.63 -17.61
N SER A 141 16.30 36.40 -17.08
CA SER A 141 17.42 35.44 -17.07
C SER A 141 17.60 34.77 -18.44
N LYS A 142 18.83 34.34 -18.76
CA LYS A 142 19.07 33.50 -19.94
C LYS A 142 18.26 32.22 -19.79
N LYS A 143 17.43 31.90 -20.80
CA LYS A 143 16.70 30.63 -20.86
C LYS A 143 17.71 29.48 -20.72
N GLY A 144 17.40 28.55 -19.83
CA GLY A 144 18.25 27.42 -19.53
C GLY A 144 17.85 26.71 -18.24
N VAL A 145 18.26 25.44 -18.14
CA VAL A 145 17.94 24.56 -17.01
C VAL A 145 18.40 25.14 -15.67
N MET A 146 19.53 25.87 -15.64
CA MET A 146 20.04 26.51 -14.43
C MET A 146 19.12 27.63 -13.92
N ALA A 147 18.49 28.41 -14.79
CA ALA A 147 17.57 29.48 -14.38
C ALA A 147 16.32 28.91 -13.70
N ARG A 148 15.79 27.80 -14.23
CA ARG A 148 14.69 27.03 -13.64
C ARG A 148 15.06 26.41 -12.30
N LEU A 149 16.27 25.87 -12.19
CA LEU A 149 16.84 25.38 -10.94
C LEU A 149 16.91 26.47 -9.87
N TYR A 150 17.36 27.67 -10.22
CA TYR A 150 17.40 28.80 -9.30
C TYR A 150 16.00 29.24 -8.86
N GLU A 151 15.04 29.35 -9.78
CA GLU A 151 13.64 29.66 -9.43
C GLU A 151 13.07 28.60 -8.47
N THR A 152 13.23 27.33 -8.81
CA THR A 152 12.77 26.21 -7.98
C THR A 152 13.39 26.24 -6.59
N ALA A 153 14.71 26.47 -6.50
CA ALA A 153 15.41 26.54 -5.22
C ALA A 153 14.91 27.70 -4.36
N VAL A 154 14.66 28.87 -4.97
CA VAL A 154 14.10 30.04 -4.28
C VAL A 154 12.68 29.77 -3.81
N VAL A 155 11.82 29.17 -4.65
CA VAL A 155 10.44 28.81 -4.29
C VAL A 155 10.42 27.80 -3.14
N LEU A 156 11.26 26.77 -3.19
CA LEU A 156 11.39 25.79 -2.10
C LEU A 156 11.89 26.42 -0.80
N PHE A 157 12.86 27.34 -0.89
CA PHE A 157 13.35 28.06 0.28
C PHE A 157 12.25 28.90 0.92
N LEU A 158 11.49 29.65 0.10
CA LEU A 158 10.34 30.44 0.56
C LEU A 158 9.24 29.54 1.15
N LEU A 159 8.94 28.41 0.52
CA LEU A 159 7.98 27.44 1.04
C LEU A 159 8.42 26.87 2.39
N THR A 160 9.71 26.55 2.54
CA THR A 160 10.27 26.06 3.80
C THR A 160 10.15 27.10 4.90
N LEU A 161 10.46 28.37 4.60
CA LEU A 161 10.27 29.48 5.54
C LEU A 161 8.79 29.69 5.91
N LEU A 162 7.89 29.56 4.94
CA LEU A 162 6.45 29.67 5.18
C LEU A 162 5.95 28.56 6.10
N VAL A 163 6.30 27.30 5.82
CA VAL A 163 5.92 26.16 6.67
C VAL A 163 6.49 26.33 8.08
N LEU A 164 7.75 26.75 8.20
CA LEU A 164 8.36 27.04 9.50
C LEU A 164 7.66 28.17 10.25
N GLY A 165 7.30 29.25 9.55
CA GLY A 165 6.51 30.34 10.13
C GLY A 165 5.17 29.85 10.64
N MET A 166 4.46 29.03 9.86
CA MET A 166 3.16 28.47 10.25
C MET A 166 3.27 27.55 11.47
N VAL A 167 4.29 26.66 11.52
CA VAL A 167 4.49 25.78 12.68
C VAL A 167 4.90 26.59 13.90
N TRP A 168 5.77 27.59 13.75
CA TRP A 168 6.14 28.48 14.85
C TRP A 168 4.93 29.21 15.44
N VAL A 169 4.04 29.74 14.58
CA VAL A 169 2.77 30.34 15.01
C VAL A 169 1.86 29.33 15.71
N ALA A 170 1.74 28.11 15.17
CA ALA A 170 0.92 27.06 15.78
C ALA A 170 1.45 26.65 17.17
N SER A 171 2.76 26.53 17.33
CA SER A 171 3.39 26.23 18.61
C SER A 171 3.20 27.36 19.63
N ALA A 172 3.29 28.62 19.19
CA ALA A 172 3.05 29.78 20.05
C ALA A 172 1.60 29.86 20.56
N ILE A 173 0.63 29.32 19.81
CA ILE A 173 -0.78 29.25 20.23
C ILE A 173 -1.00 28.13 21.26
N LEU A 174 -0.22 27.05 21.19
CA LEU A 174 -0.39 25.87 22.05
C LEU A 174 0.34 25.99 23.39
N ASP A 175 1.52 26.61 23.44
CA ASP A 175 2.29 26.79 24.67
C ASP A 175 2.95 28.18 24.76
N ASP A 176 2.52 28.99 25.72
CA ASP A 176 3.02 30.37 25.97
C ASP A 176 4.52 30.44 26.34
N ASN A 177 5.13 29.33 26.78
CA ASN A 177 6.50 29.29 27.31
C ASN A 177 7.58 28.73 26.35
N MET A 178 7.21 28.23 25.16
CA MET A 178 8.14 27.54 24.25
C MET A 178 8.70 28.40 23.10
N ALA A 179 8.40 29.70 23.06
CA ALA A 179 8.69 30.56 21.91
C ALA A 179 10.12 31.13 21.81
N ARG A 180 11.09 30.70 22.66
CA ARG A 180 12.38 31.41 22.83
C ARG A 180 13.67 30.63 22.55
N GLN A 181 13.63 29.41 22.04
CA GLN A 181 14.86 28.64 21.78
C GLN A 181 15.10 28.40 20.28
N SER A 182 16.39 28.28 19.95
CA SER A 182 17.06 28.72 18.71
C SER A 182 16.76 27.89 17.46
N LEU A 183 17.29 28.32 16.30
CA LEU A 183 17.29 27.57 15.02
C LEU A 183 17.86 26.13 15.12
N TYR A 184 18.57 25.77 16.20
CA TYR A 184 19.04 24.40 16.43
C TYR A 184 17.93 23.46 16.94
N ASP A 185 16.95 23.97 17.71
CA ASP A 185 15.75 23.20 18.08
C ASP A 185 14.88 22.90 16.85
N LEU A 186 15.08 23.68 15.78
CA LEU A 186 14.35 23.54 14.53
C LEU A 186 14.58 22.17 13.86
N TRP A 187 15.82 21.67 13.89
CA TRP A 187 16.18 20.38 13.28
C TRP A 187 15.79 19.19 14.16
N GLU A 188 15.98 19.31 15.48
CA GLU A 188 15.80 18.21 16.42
C GLU A 188 14.34 18.07 16.91
N TYR A 189 13.60 19.18 16.98
CA TYR A 189 12.19 19.19 17.37
C TYR A 189 11.26 19.12 16.16
N TYR A 190 11.42 19.96 15.13
CA TYR A 190 10.39 20.08 14.08
C TYR A 190 10.38 18.89 13.11
N LEU A 191 11.53 18.27 12.84
CA LEU A 191 11.63 17.15 11.91
C LEU A 191 10.85 15.91 12.42
N PRO A 192 10.94 15.53 13.72
CA PRO A 192 10.02 14.55 14.33
C PRO A 192 8.53 14.96 14.31
N TYR A 193 8.19 16.23 14.54
CA TYR A 193 6.78 16.69 14.54
C TYR A 193 6.15 16.64 13.15
N LEU A 194 6.85 17.13 12.12
CA LEU A 194 6.41 17.03 10.72
C LEU A 194 6.23 15.56 10.33
N TYR A 195 7.19 14.73 10.70
CA TYR A 195 7.12 13.30 10.44
C TYR A 195 5.96 12.62 11.18
N SER A 196 5.70 13.00 12.44
CA SER A 196 4.54 12.54 13.22
C SER A 196 3.21 12.93 12.56
N CYS A 197 3.10 14.16 12.03
CA CYS A 197 1.91 14.61 11.31
C CYS A 197 1.70 13.82 10.00
N ILE A 198 2.76 13.62 9.23
CA ILE A 198 2.72 12.84 7.98
C ILE A 198 2.35 11.38 8.27
N SER A 199 2.94 10.79 9.30
CA SER A 199 2.67 9.42 9.76
C SER A 199 1.22 9.29 10.24
N LEU A 200 0.72 10.21 11.07
CA LEU A 200 -0.66 10.23 11.54
C LEU A 200 -1.64 10.34 10.37
N PHE A 201 -1.37 11.24 9.42
CA PHE A 201 -2.17 11.38 8.21
C PHE A 201 -2.16 10.08 7.39
N GLY A 202 -0.99 9.47 7.19
CA GLY A 202 -0.86 8.21 6.48
C GLY A 202 -1.60 7.06 7.16
N VAL A 203 -1.54 6.94 8.49
CA VAL A 203 -2.23 5.90 9.26
C VAL A 203 -3.76 6.10 9.25
N LEU A 204 -4.24 7.34 9.30
CA LEU A 204 -5.67 7.66 9.13
C LEU A 204 -6.15 7.35 7.71
N LEU A 205 -5.32 7.65 6.71
CA LEU A 205 -5.62 7.32 5.32
C LEU A 205 -5.66 5.81 5.12
N LEU A 206 -4.72 5.04 5.69
CA LEU A 206 -4.76 3.57 5.71
C LEU A 206 -6.03 3.03 6.39
N LEU A 207 -6.46 3.62 7.51
CA LEU A 207 -7.66 3.24 8.26
C LEU A 207 -8.92 3.30 7.39
N LEU A 208 -9.05 4.35 6.58
CA LEU A 208 -10.23 4.59 5.72
C LEU A 208 -10.12 3.85 4.39
N CYS A 209 -8.95 3.89 3.76
CA CYS A 209 -8.74 3.29 2.44
C CYS A 209 -8.78 1.76 2.49
N THR A 210 -8.27 1.13 3.55
CA THR A 210 -8.23 -0.35 3.63
C THR A 210 -9.63 -0.97 3.53
N PRO A 211 -10.62 -0.67 4.39
CA PRO A 211 -11.97 -1.25 4.30
C PRO A 211 -12.69 -0.90 3.00
N LEU A 212 -12.48 0.30 2.44
CA LEU A 212 -13.00 0.67 1.12
C LEU A 212 -12.42 -0.22 0.01
N GLY A 213 -11.12 -0.49 0.06
CA GLY A 213 -10.44 -1.40 -0.85
C GLY A 213 -10.93 -2.83 -0.74
N LEU A 214 -11.17 -3.33 0.48
CA LEU A 214 -11.76 -4.64 0.73
C LEU A 214 -13.11 -4.76 0.01
N SER A 215 -14.00 -3.79 0.22
CA SER A 215 -15.33 -3.74 -0.39
C SER A 215 -15.23 -3.79 -1.93
N ARG A 216 -14.31 -3.01 -2.50
CA ARG A 216 -14.09 -2.98 -3.95
C ARG A 216 -13.53 -4.29 -4.48
N MET A 217 -12.55 -4.90 -3.82
CA MET A 217 -11.99 -6.20 -4.21
C MET A 217 -13.04 -7.31 -4.18
N PHE A 218 -13.91 -7.33 -3.17
CA PHE A 218 -15.03 -8.27 -3.11
C PHE A 218 -16.08 -8.01 -4.20
N SER A 219 -16.42 -6.76 -4.46
CA SER A 219 -17.36 -6.41 -5.54
C SER A 219 -16.82 -6.83 -6.92
N VAL A 220 -15.56 -6.53 -7.22
CA VAL A 220 -14.92 -6.91 -8.49
C VAL A 220 -14.83 -8.43 -8.63
N THR A 221 -14.41 -9.14 -7.58
CA THR A 221 -14.31 -10.60 -7.60
C THR A 221 -15.70 -11.26 -7.69
N GLY A 222 -16.70 -10.70 -7.02
CA GLY A 222 -18.09 -11.16 -7.09
C GLY A 222 -18.73 -10.94 -8.47
N ARG A 223 -18.38 -9.86 -9.17
CA ARG A 223 -18.76 -9.65 -10.59
C ARG A 223 -18.10 -10.66 -11.51
N LEU A 224 -16.81 -10.98 -11.29
CA LEU A 224 -16.07 -11.99 -12.06
C LEU A 224 -16.64 -13.42 -11.88
N LEU A 225 -17.12 -13.75 -10.68
CA LEU A 225 -17.63 -15.08 -10.36
C LEU A 225 -18.99 -15.37 -11.03
N VAL A 226 -19.83 -14.36 -11.22
CA VAL A 226 -21.17 -14.59 -11.75
C VAL A 226 -21.20 -14.43 -13.27
N LYS A 227 -21.49 -15.56 -13.93
CA LYS A 227 -21.87 -15.60 -15.35
C LYS A 227 -22.92 -14.50 -15.63
N PRO A 228 -22.66 -13.58 -16.57
CA PRO A 228 -23.62 -12.56 -16.95
C PRO A 228 -24.75 -13.25 -17.73
N ARG A 229 -25.79 -13.67 -17.02
CA ARG A 229 -27.08 -14.06 -17.63
C ARG A 229 -28.27 -13.37 -16.97
N LEU A 230 -28.01 -12.40 -16.09
CA LEU A 230 -29.05 -11.69 -15.33
C LEU A 230 -28.73 -10.19 -15.17
N LEU A 231 -27.85 -9.65 -16.01
CA LEU A 231 -27.53 -8.21 -16.05
C LEU A 231 -28.26 -7.50 -17.21
N GLU A 232 -29.10 -8.23 -17.95
CA GLU A 232 -29.90 -7.70 -19.05
C GLU A 232 -31.19 -7.01 -18.55
N ASP A 233 -31.62 -7.31 -17.31
CA ASP A 233 -32.82 -6.72 -16.69
C ASP A 233 -32.53 -5.56 -15.72
N LEU A 234 -31.26 -5.27 -15.40
CA LEU A 234 -30.87 -4.12 -14.56
C LEU A 234 -30.20 -2.99 -15.36
N ASP A 235 -30.31 -3.04 -16.70
CA ASP A 235 -29.65 -2.13 -17.64
C ASP A 235 -30.30 -0.74 -17.72
N GLU A 236 -31.35 -0.47 -16.93
CA GLU A 236 -32.04 0.84 -16.96
C GLU A 236 -31.48 1.88 -15.98
N THR A 237 -30.49 1.55 -15.13
CA THR A 237 -29.91 2.55 -14.22
C THR A 237 -28.38 2.52 -14.15
N MET A 238 -27.76 3.62 -14.63
CA MET A 238 -26.54 4.28 -14.13
C MET A 238 -25.20 4.22 -14.92
N SER A 239 -24.78 5.44 -15.30
CA SER A 239 -23.41 5.99 -15.51
C SER A 239 -22.45 5.34 -16.53
N CYS A 240 -21.91 6.17 -17.44
CA CYS A 240 -20.94 5.77 -18.47
C CYS A 240 -19.65 5.13 -17.92
N ALA A 241 -19.24 5.45 -16.69
CA ALA A 241 -18.02 4.92 -16.07
C ALA A 241 -18.15 3.44 -15.64
N GLU A 242 -19.32 3.02 -15.17
CA GLU A 242 -19.58 1.63 -14.77
C GLU A 242 -19.70 0.71 -16.00
N PHE A 243 -20.21 1.23 -17.11
CA PHE A 243 -20.30 0.51 -18.38
C PHE A 243 -18.91 0.17 -18.97
N GLU A 244 -17.96 1.12 -19.00
CA GLU A 244 -16.60 0.90 -19.53
C GLU A 244 -15.82 -0.14 -18.69
N GLU A 245 -15.95 -0.08 -17.36
CA GLU A 245 -15.33 -1.05 -16.45
C GLU A 245 -15.94 -2.46 -16.61
N ASN A 246 -17.26 -2.55 -16.76
CA ASN A 246 -17.95 -3.82 -17.02
C ASN A 246 -17.61 -4.42 -18.39
N LEU A 247 -17.46 -3.59 -19.44
CA LEU A 247 -17.04 -4.04 -20.77
C LEU A 247 -15.59 -4.56 -20.76
N SER A 248 -14.69 -3.84 -20.12
CA SER A 248 -13.27 -4.20 -19.94
C SER A 248 -13.13 -5.53 -19.20
N LEU A 249 -13.87 -5.68 -18.10
CA LEU A 249 -13.90 -6.88 -17.28
C LEU A 249 -14.51 -8.07 -18.04
N SER A 250 -15.55 -7.84 -18.86
CA SER A 250 -16.14 -8.86 -19.72
C SER A 250 -15.17 -9.37 -20.80
N CYS A 251 -14.31 -8.50 -21.34
CA CYS A 251 -13.27 -8.87 -22.30
C CYS A 251 -12.17 -9.72 -21.64
N ILE A 252 -11.77 -9.36 -20.41
CA ILE A 252 -10.84 -10.14 -19.59
C ILE A 252 -11.42 -11.54 -19.31
N ILE A 253 -12.70 -11.64 -18.93
CA ILE A 253 -13.37 -12.93 -18.70
C ILE A 253 -13.45 -13.77 -19.99
N LYS A 254 -13.63 -13.13 -21.16
CA LYS A 254 -13.66 -13.83 -22.46
C LYS A 254 -12.29 -14.35 -22.90
N ARG A 255 -11.19 -13.69 -22.47
CA ARG A 255 -9.81 -14.13 -22.70
C ARG A 255 -9.30 -15.16 -21.67
N ALA A 256 -9.95 -15.27 -20.51
CA ALA A 256 -9.54 -16.18 -19.43
C ALA A 256 -9.86 -17.65 -19.74
N SER A 257 -8.96 -18.56 -19.34
CA SER A 257 -9.13 -19.98 -19.60
C SER A 257 -10.34 -20.56 -18.85
N PRO A 258 -10.97 -21.65 -19.34
CA PRO A 258 -12.10 -22.28 -18.66
C PRO A 258 -11.79 -22.70 -17.22
N TRP A 259 -10.53 -23.07 -16.95
CA TRP A 259 -10.04 -23.45 -15.63
C TRP A 259 -9.94 -22.24 -14.67
N GLN A 260 -9.43 -21.10 -15.14
CA GLN A 260 -9.42 -19.84 -14.38
C GLN A 260 -10.84 -19.41 -13.99
N ARG A 261 -11.82 -19.65 -14.88
CA ARG A 261 -13.22 -19.27 -14.66
C ARG A 261 -13.96 -20.15 -13.67
N ASN A 262 -13.71 -21.46 -13.69
CA ASN A 262 -14.48 -22.42 -12.89
C ASN A 262 -13.82 -22.77 -11.55
N LEU A 263 -12.50 -22.59 -11.42
CA LEU A 263 -11.75 -22.88 -10.20
C LEU A 263 -10.98 -21.66 -9.66
N GLY A 264 -10.38 -20.87 -10.54
CA GLY A 264 -9.54 -19.73 -10.14
C GLY A 264 -10.30 -18.63 -9.38
N TYR A 265 -11.35 -18.06 -9.98
CA TYR A 265 -12.15 -17.01 -9.33
C TYR A 265 -12.85 -17.43 -8.03
N PRO A 266 -13.51 -18.61 -7.91
CA PRO A 266 -14.10 -19.02 -6.63
C PRO A 266 -13.05 -19.23 -5.55
N LEU A 267 -11.89 -19.80 -5.90
CA LEU A 267 -10.80 -20.00 -4.95
C LEU A 267 -10.18 -18.67 -4.52
N ALA A 268 -10.03 -17.70 -5.43
CA ALA A 268 -9.58 -16.35 -5.11
C ALA A 268 -10.56 -15.62 -4.19
N MET A 269 -11.88 -15.74 -4.42
CA MET A 269 -12.91 -15.18 -3.53
C MET A 269 -12.86 -15.79 -2.14
N LEU A 270 -12.69 -17.11 -2.05
CA LEU A 270 -12.59 -17.83 -0.78
C LEU A 270 -11.31 -17.47 -0.02
N LEU A 271 -10.19 -17.34 -0.73
CA LEU A 271 -8.92 -16.88 -0.16
C LEU A 271 -9.05 -15.45 0.36
N LEU A 272 -9.64 -14.55 -0.44
CA LEU A 272 -9.90 -13.16 -0.05
C LEU A 272 -10.75 -13.10 1.22
N LEU A 273 -11.83 -13.88 1.26
CA LEU A 273 -12.69 -14.00 2.44
C LEU A 273 -11.93 -14.54 3.66
N ALA A 274 -11.18 -15.63 3.50
CA ALA A 274 -10.41 -16.23 4.57
C ALA A 274 -9.39 -15.23 5.16
N VAL A 275 -8.63 -14.53 4.30
CA VAL A 275 -7.66 -13.52 4.75
C VAL A 275 -8.35 -12.37 5.48
N THR A 276 -9.52 -11.88 5.01
CA THR A 276 -10.26 -10.85 5.75
C THR A 276 -10.78 -11.30 7.10
N VAL A 277 -11.31 -12.52 7.19
CA VAL A 277 -11.82 -13.06 8.46
C VAL A 277 -10.67 -13.21 9.44
N VAL A 278 -9.54 -13.75 9.00
CA VAL A 278 -8.32 -13.84 9.82
C VAL A 278 -7.86 -12.45 10.26
N CYS A 279 -7.86 -11.45 9.36
CA CYS A 279 -7.53 -10.07 9.69
C CYS A 279 -8.39 -9.52 10.83
N VAL A 280 -9.72 -9.62 10.70
CA VAL A 280 -10.68 -9.11 11.70
C VAL A 280 -10.52 -9.85 13.02
N LEU A 281 -10.36 -11.18 13.00
CA LEU A 281 -10.16 -11.96 14.22
C LEU A 281 -8.89 -11.55 14.98
N ILE A 282 -7.79 -11.30 14.27
CA ILE A 282 -6.53 -10.84 14.88
C ILE A 282 -6.73 -9.47 15.53
N VAL A 283 -7.36 -8.53 14.83
CA VAL A 283 -7.62 -7.19 15.39
C VAL A 283 -8.58 -7.26 16.57
N CYS A 284 -9.64 -8.07 16.51
CA CYS A 284 -10.57 -8.25 17.63
C CYS A 284 -9.86 -8.87 18.85
N TYR A 285 -8.99 -9.86 18.64
CA TYR A 285 -8.16 -10.42 19.71
C TYR A 285 -7.27 -9.33 20.32
N HIS A 286 -6.63 -8.50 19.49
CA HIS A 286 -5.79 -7.40 19.96
C HIS A 286 -6.58 -6.34 20.75
N VAL A 287 -7.82 -6.01 20.34
CA VAL A 287 -8.71 -5.11 21.09
C VAL A 287 -9.04 -5.68 22.47
N VAL A 288 -9.32 -6.99 22.55
CA VAL A 288 -9.58 -7.66 23.82
C VAL A 288 -8.32 -7.68 24.69
N GLU A 289 -7.17 -7.99 24.11
CA GLU A 289 -5.88 -7.98 24.80
C GLU A 289 -5.56 -6.59 25.38
N LEU A 290 -5.74 -5.52 24.60
CA LEU A 290 -5.60 -4.14 25.06
C LEU A 290 -6.53 -3.79 26.24
N LEU A 291 -7.73 -4.39 26.31
CA LEU A 291 -8.67 -4.14 27.40
C LEU A 291 -8.25 -4.79 28.73
N PHE A 292 -7.55 -5.92 28.67
CA PHE A 292 -7.16 -6.69 29.85
C PHE A 292 -5.69 -6.48 30.27
N ASP A 293 -4.84 -6.04 29.35
CA ASP A 293 -3.40 -5.89 29.56
C ASP A 293 -2.88 -4.54 29.03
N ASP A 294 -2.64 -3.61 29.95
CA ASP A 294 -2.05 -2.30 29.64
C ASP A 294 -0.61 -2.39 29.08
N THR A 295 0.05 -3.55 29.20
CA THR A 295 1.38 -3.80 28.62
C THR A 295 1.34 -4.21 27.15
N ALA A 296 0.15 -4.55 26.62
CA ALA A 296 -0.05 -4.86 25.20
C ALA A 296 -0.06 -3.62 24.28
N MET A 297 0.03 -2.42 24.85
CA MET A 297 0.19 -1.19 24.07
C MET A 297 1.48 -1.26 23.24
N PRO A 298 1.49 -0.68 22.03
CA PRO A 298 2.67 -0.61 21.18
C PRO A 298 3.74 0.36 21.72
N ARG A 299 4.04 0.33 23.02
CA ARG A 299 5.18 1.03 23.63
C ARG A 299 6.47 0.35 23.16
N GLY A 300 7.53 1.13 22.93
CA GLY A 300 8.84 0.55 22.63
C GLY A 300 9.28 -0.31 23.82
N MET A 301 9.53 -1.59 23.59
CA MET A 301 10.07 -2.48 24.62
C MET A 301 11.59 -2.30 24.65
N GLU A 302 12.17 -2.29 25.85
CA GLU A 302 13.63 -2.22 26.04
C GLU A 302 14.35 -3.55 25.76
N ASP A 303 13.61 -4.64 25.50
CA ASP A 303 14.18 -5.97 25.28
C ASP A 303 14.13 -6.38 23.79
N PRO A 304 15.29 -6.46 23.10
CA PRO A 304 15.40 -6.84 21.69
C PRO A 304 15.29 -8.37 21.49
N LEU A 305 14.41 -9.06 22.21
CA LEU A 305 14.16 -10.48 21.98
C LEU A 305 13.20 -10.63 20.80
N LEU A 306 13.76 -10.69 19.58
CA LEU A 306 13.02 -10.93 18.34
C LEU A 306 11.97 -12.06 18.53
N GLY A 307 10.69 -11.73 18.34
CA GLY A 307 9.66 -12.70 17.97
C GLY A 307 9.03 -13.56 19.07
N ALA A 308 9.13 -13.22 20.35
CA ALA A 308 8.73 -14.15 21.41
C ALA A 308 7.23 -14.22 21.80
N ALA A 309 6.34 -13.35 21.29
CA ALA A 309 4.95 -13.35 21.77
C ALA A 309 3.89 -13.46 20.66
N SER A 310 3.14 -14.57 20.75
CA SER A 310 1.82 -14.86 20.17
C SER A 310 1.76 -15.67 18.86
N PHE A 311 2.51 -15.36 17.80
CA PHE A 311 2.44 -16.15 16.53
C PHE A 311 3.53 -17.23 16.38
N SER A 312 4.61 -17.18 17.17
CA SER A 312 5.67 -18.19 17.12
C SER A 312 5.21 -19.58 17.58
N MET A 313 4.06 -19.68 18.26
CA MET A 313 3.43 -20.96 18.61
C MET A 313 3.05 -21.78 17.36
N PHE A 314 2.83 -21.13 16.21
CA PHE A 314 2.60 -21.75 14.91
C PHE A 314 3.87 -21.82 14.03
N GLY A 315 5.01 -21.33 14.51
CA GLY A 315 6.29 -21.29 13.77
C GLY A 315 6.17 -20.57 12.42
N SER A 316 6.77 -21.15 11.38
CA SER A 316 6.84 -20.60 10.02
C SER A 316 5.48 -20.33 9.37
N LEU A 317 4.42 -21.04 9.77
CA LEU A 317 3.05 -20.80 9.28
C LEU A 317 2.51 -19.46 9.79
N GLY A 318 2.77 -19.11 11.05
CA GLY A 318 2.37 -17.82 11.62
C GLY A 318 3.04 -16.66 10.89
N ALA A 319 4.34 -16.77 10.63
CA ALA A 319 5.09 -15.79 9.85
C ALA A 319 4.59 -15.66 8.40
N ALA A 320 4.28 -16.79 7.74
CA ALA A 320 3.70 -16.76 6.39
C ALA A 320 2.34 -16.04 6.37
N VAL A 321 1.47 -16.30 7.35
CA VAL A 321 0.19 -15.60 7.50
C VAL A 321 0.40 -14.10 7.73
N GLN A 322 1.36 -13.70 8.57
CA GLN A 322 1.69 -12.29 8.80
C GLN A 322 2.14 -11.59 7.51
N VAL A 323 3.06 -12.21 6.76
CA VAL A 323 3.54 -11.67 5.47
C VAL A 323 2.39 -11.51 4.48
N ILE A 324 1.54 -12.54 4.34
CA ILE A 324 0.35 -12.49 3.50
C ILE A 324 -0.57 -11.35 3.94
N LEU A 325 -0.79 -11.18 5.25
CA LEU A 325 -1.67 -10.15 5.80
C LEU A 325 -1.14 -8.74 5.57
N ILE A 326 0.16 -8.50 5.73
CA ILE A 326 0.79 -7.19 5.49
C ILE A 326 0.69 -6.80 4.02
N LEU A 327 1.04 -7.73 3.11
CA LEU A 327 0.92 -7.50 1.67
C LEU A 327 -0.55 -7.29 1.26
N TYR A 328 -1.45 -8.07 1.87
CA TYR A 328 -2.88 -7.95 1.66
C TYR A 328 -3.42 -6.57 2.05
N LEU A 329 -3.06 -6.09 3.24
CA LEU A 329 -3.47 -4.78 3.73
C LEU A 329 -2.91 -3.66 2.85
N MET A 330 -1.66 -3.76 2.38
CA MET A 330 -1.09 -2.78 1.46
C MET A 330 -1.81 -2.77 0.11
N ILE A 331 -2.10 -3.93 -0.48
CA ILE A 331 -2.85 -3.99 -1.74
C ILE A 331 -4.25 -3.43 -1.54
N SER A 332 -4.92 -3.78 -0.44
CA SER A 332 -6.24 -3.27 -0.10
C SER A 332 -6.25 -1.76 0.05
N SER A 333 -5.29 -1.19 0.77
CA SER A 333 -5.21 0.25 0.98
C SER A 333 -4.95 1.00 -0.33
N VAL A 334 -4.08 0.49 -1.20
CA VAL A 334 -3.82 1.07 -2.52
C VAL A 334 -5.07 1.01 -3.41
N VAL A 335 -5.76 -0.13 -3.46
CA VAL A 335 -7.02 -0.26 -4.22
C VAL A 335 -8.08 0.70 -3.67
N GLY A 336 -8.18 0.82 -2.35
CA GLY A 336 -9.11 1.74 -1.70
C GLY A 336 -8.78 3.21 -1.93
N PHE A 337 -7.50 3.57 -1.92
CA PHE A 337 -7.02 4.92 -2.21
C PHE A 337 -7.47 5.38 -3.60
N TYR A 338 -7.18 4.59 -4.65
CA TYR A 338 -7.56 4.90 -6.03
C TYR A 338 -9.07 4.78 -6.30
N SER A 339 -9.81 4.07 -5.45
CA SER A 339 -11.27 3.96 -5.54
C SER A 339 -12.02 5.08 -4.82
N SER A 340 -11.33 5.86 -3.99
CA SER A 340 -11.93 6.92 -3.20
C SER A 340 -12.24 8.15 -4.08
N PRO A 341 -13.37 8.85 -3.86
CA PRO A 341 -13.78 9.99 -4.70
C PRO A 341 -12.79 11.15 -4.65
N LEU A 342 -11.98 11.25 -3.59
CA LEU A 342 -10.97 12.30 -3.40
C LEU A 342 -9.74 12.12 -4.29
N PHE A 343 -9.39 10.87 -4.63
CA PHE A 343 -8.13 10.54 -5.31
C PHE A 343 -8.34 9.83 -6.67
N THR A 344 -9.56 9.81 -7.20
CA THR A 344 -9.86 9.25 -8.53
C THR A 344 -9.06 9.92 -9.65
N GLY A 345 -8.79 11.22 -9.53
CA GLY A 345 -7.99 11.98 -10.51
C GLY A 345 -6.51 11.59 -10.60
N LEU A 346 -5.99 10.88 -9.60
CA LEU A 346 -4.61 10.37 -9.57
C LEU A 346 -4.50 8.95 -10.15
N ARG A 347 -5.62 8.27 -10.44
CA ARG A 347 -5.61 6.88 -10.95
C ARG A 347 -4.74 6.77 -12.22
N PRO A 348 -3.67 5.96 -12.21
CA PRO A 348 -2.80 5.83 -13.37
C PRO A 348 -3.55 5.15 -14.52
N ARG A 349 -3.58 5.81 -15.68
CA ARG A 349 -4.13 5.25 -16.93
C ARG A 349 -2.97 4.92 -17.86
N ALA A 350 -2.93 3.68 -18.37
CA ALA A 350 -1.85 3.23 -19.24
C ALA A 350 -1.66 4.19 -20.42
N GLN A 351 -0.44 4.70 -20.57
CA GLN A 351 -0.02 5.61 -21.64
C GLN A 351 -0.72 6.98 -21.67
N ASP A 352 -1.38 7.40 -20.58
CA ASP A 352 -2.07 8.69 -20.50
C ASP A 352 -1.87 9.40 -19.15
N THR A 353 -0.83 9.03 -18.39
CA THR A 353 -0.47 9.76 -17.16
C THR A 353 0.49 10.91 -17.46
N THR A 354 0.12 12.10 -17.00
CA THR A 354 0.99 13.29 -16.97
C THR A 354 2.06 13.18 -15.90
N LEU A 355 3.18 13.92 -16.04
CA LEU A 355 4.27 13.89 -15.07
C LEU A 355 3.84 14.36 -13.68
N THR A 356 2.96 15.35 -13.58
CA THR A 356 2.38 15.82 -12.31
C THR A 356 1.55 14.73 -11.61
N GLN A 357 0.76 13.94 -12.36
CA GLN A 357 0.07 12.77 -11.83
C GLN A 357 1.05 11.68 -11.36
N ILE A 358 2.17 11.47 -12.07
CA ILE A 358 3.21 10.53 -11.64
C ILE A 358 3.80 10.98 -10.30
N ILE A 359 4.14 12.27 -10.15
CA ILE A 359 4.63 12.83 -8.89
C ILE A 359 3.60 12.63 -7.77
N GLY A 360 2.32 12.95 -8.02
CA GLY A 360 1.24 12.76 -7.04
C GLY A 360 1.07 11.30 -6.63
N ASN A 361 1.20 10.35 -7.56
CA ASN A 361 1.17 8.92 -7.27
C ASN A 361 2.38 8.47 -6.44
N CYS A 362 3.59 8.96 -6.75
CA CYS A 362 4.78 8.69 -5.95
C CYS A 362 4.64 9.20 -4.51
N VAL A 363 4.12 10.43 -4.33
CA VAL A 363 3.84 10.98 -2.99
C VAL A 363 2.84 10.11 -2.24
N SER A 364 1.72 9.77 -2.89
CA SER A 364 0.63 9.00 -2.26
C SER A 364 1.07 7.60 -1.85
N LEU A 365 1.76 6.89 -2.75
CA LEU A 365 2.28 5.55 -2.47
C LEU A 365 3.35 5.58 -1.38
N LEU A 366 4.23 6.60 -1.37
CA LEU A 366 5.25 6.73 -0.33
C LEU A 366 4.64 6.98 1.05
N VAL A 367 3.62 7.85 1.14
CA VAL A 367 2.88 8.10 2.40
C VAL A 367 2.19 6.83 2.88
N LEU A 368 1.49 6.11 1.99
CA LEU A 368 0.87 4.82 2.31
C LEU A 368 1.90 3.78 2.80
N SER A 369 3.04 3.66 2.10
CA SER A 369 4.08 2.68 2.43
C SER A 369 4.82 2.98 3.73
N SER A 370 5.04 4.26 4.04
CA SER A 370 5.74 4.67 5.27
C SER A 370 4.86 4.56 6.51
N ALA A 371 3.54 4.66 6.35
CA ALA A 371 2.57 4.44 7.43
C ALA A 371 2.26 2.95 7.67
N LEU A 372 2.56 2.06 6.71
CA LEU A 372 2.26 0.62 6.80
C LEU A 372 2.85 -0.06 8.05
N PRO A 373 4.10 0.22 8.47
CA PRO A 373 4.65 -0.40 9.68
C PRO A 373 3.95 0.01 10.96
N VAL A 374 3.64 1.30 11.07
CA VAL A 374 2.91 1.86 12.20
C VAL A 374 1.50 1.26 12.22
N PHE A 375 0.84 1.20 11.06
CA PHE A 375 -0.48 0.60 10.89
C PHE A 375 -0.51 -0.87 11.32
N SER A 376 0.40 -1.71 10.81
CA SER A 376 0.50 -3.13 11.16
C SER A 376 0.73 -3.36 12.65
N ARG A 377 1.58 -2.53 13.28
CA ARG A 377 1.82 -2.58 14.73
C ARG A 377 0.59 -2.13 15.51
N THR A 378 -0.07 -1.04 15.11
CA THR A 378 -1.29 -0.56 15.80
C THR A 378 -2.43 -1.55 15.75
N LEU A 379 -2.54 -2.35 14.70
CA LEU A 379 -3.54 -3.42 14.56
C LEU A 379 -3.20 -4.70 15.35
N GLY A 380 -2.01 -4.79 15.95
CA GLY A 380 -1.54 -5.99 16.65
C GLY A 380 -1.15 -7.15 15.73
N ILE A 381 -0.96 -6.90 14.43
CA ILE A 381 -0.58 -7.94 13.45
C ILE A 381 0.88 -8.36 13.61
N THR A 382 1.74 -7.39 13.90
CA THR A 382 3.18 -7.59 14.09
C THR A 382 3.65 -7.00 15.41
N ARG A 383 4.39 -7.79 16.20
CA ARG A 383 5.11 -7.33 17.41
C ARG A 383 6.61 -7.07 17.18
N PHE A 384 7.06 -7.07 15.93
CA PHE A 384 8.47 -6.83 15.61
C PHE A 384 8.88 -5.43 16.05
N ASP A 385 9.78 -5.36 17.02
CA ASP A 385 10.27 -4.12 17.64
C ASP A 385 11.60 -3.64 17.03
N LEU A 386 11.83 -3.88 15.74
CA LEU A 386 12.98 -3.28 15.03
C LEU A 386 12.80 -1.77 14.77
N LEU A 387 11.65 -1.22 15.15
CA LEU A 387 11.22 0.16 14.97
C LEU A 387 11.72 1.09 16.09
N GLY A 388 12.92 0.88 16.66
CA GLY A 388 13.45 1.63 17.81
C GLY A 388 13.33 3.17 17.73
N ASP A 389 13.21 3.75 16.53
CA ASP A 389 12.94 5.18 16.32
C ASP A 389 11.45 5.58 16.20
N PHE A 390 10.54 4.67 15.82
CA PHE A 390 9.11 4.98 15.72
C PHE A 390 8.38 4.87 17.07
N GLY A 391 8.99 4.23 18.08
CA GLY A 391 8.50 4.24 19.46
C GLY A 391 8.45 5.64 20.10
N ARG A 392 9.07 6.65 19.46
CA ARG A 392 9.03 8.06 19.86
C ARG A 392 7.75 8.80 19.46
N PHE A 393 6.80 8.15 18.78
CA PHE A 393 5.52 8.79 18.51
C PHE A 393 4.68 8.86 19.78
N ASN A 394 4.62 10.05 20.39
CA ASN A 394 3.84 10.31 21.61
C ASN A 394 2.38 9.83 21.52
N TRP A 395 1.78 9.79 20.33
CA TRP A 395 0.39 9.33 20.16
C TRP A 395 0.22 7.80 20.28
N LEU A 396 1.26 7.00 19.96
CA LEU A 396 1.23 5.54 20.03
C LEU A 396 1.20 5.03 21.48
N GLY A 397 1.65 5.86 22.43
CA GLY A 397 1.57 5.60 23.87
C GLY A 397 0.20 5.91 24.49
N ASN A 398 -0.72 6.55 23.75
CA ASN A 398 -2.05 6.88 24.24
C ASN A 398 -3.03 5.73 23.95
N PHE A 399 -3.41 5.02 25.03
CA PHE A 399 -4.38 3.94 25.01
C PHE A 399 -5.65 4.29 24.23
N HIS A 400 -6.23 5.47 24.46
CA HIS A 400 -7.53 5.84 23.90
C HIS A 400 -7.47 5.96 22.38
N ILE A 401 -6.37 6.51 21.84
CA ILE A 401 -6.19 6.68 20.40
C ILE A 401 -6.03 5.31 19.74
N VAL A 402 -5.15 4.46 20.28
CA VAL A 402 -4.91 3.12 19.75
C VAL A 402 -6.17 2.24 19.85
N PHE A 403 -6.88 2.29 20.98
CA PHE A 403 -8.12 1.54 21.19
C PHE A 403 -9.23 1.99 20.23
N LEU A 404 -9.46 3.30 20.11
CA LEU A 404 -10.45 3.86 19.18
C LEU A 404 -10.11 3.49 17.73
N TYR A 405 -8.84 3.57 17.36
CA TYR A 405 -8.36 3.20 16.03
C TYR A 405 -8.70 1.75 15.68
N ASN A 406 -8.37 0.82 16.58
CA ASN A 406 -8.63 -0.60 16.38
C ASN A 406 -10.12 -0.93 16.33
N ILE A 407 -10.94 -0.32 17.20
CA ILE A 407 -12.40 -0.48 17.15
C ILE A 407 -12.96 0.05 15.83
N LEU A 408 -12.51 1.23 15.38
CA LEU A 408 -12.98 1.80 14.13
C LEU A 408 -12.61 0.91 12.94
N PHE A 409 -11.37 0.41 12.90
CA PHE A 409 -10.94 -0.52 11.86
C PHE A 409 -11.75 -1.82 11.88
N ALA A 410 -11.88 -2.47 13.02
CA ALA A 410 -12.64 -3.71 13.18
C ALA A 410 -14.13 -3.50 12.82
N GLY A 411 -14.72 -2.38 13.22
CA GLY A 411 -16.10 -2.01 12.89
C GLY A 411 -16.32 -1.80 11.40
N LEU A 412 -15.48 -0.98 10.75
CA LEU A 412 -15.58 -0.71 9.31
C LEU A 412 -15.35 -1.97 8.46
N THR A 413 -14.35 -2.77 8.81
CA THR A 413 -14.04 -4.02 8.11
C THR A 413 -15.12 -5.09 8.32
N SER A 414 -15.64 -5.24 9.54
CA SER A 414 -16.74 -6.16 9.83
C SER A 414 -18.04 -5.74 9.14
N ALA A 415 -18.38 -4.45 9.14
CA ALA A 415 -19.55 -3.94 8.42
C ALA A 415 -19.44 -4.20 6.92
N CYS A 416 -18.26 -3.99 6.33
CA CYS A 416 -17.97 -4.32 4.94
C CYS A 416 -18.15 -5.83 4.67
N LEU A 417 -17.64 -6.68 5.56
CA LEU A 417 -17.74 -8.14 5.44
C LEU A 417 -19.20 -8.61 5.53
N ILE A 418 -19.97 -8.09 6.50
CA ILE A 418 -21.38 -8.43 6.69
C ILE A 418 -22.19 -8.01 5.46
N ASN A 419 -21.99 -6.79 4.94
CA ASN A 419 -22.68 -6.35 3.73
C ASN A 419 -22.35 -7.27 2.55
N THR A 420 -21.07 -7.59 2.34
CA THR A 420 -20.64 -8.47 1.25
C THR A 420 -21.23 -9.88 1.36
N LEU A 421 -21.19 -10.48 2.56
CA LEU A 421 -21.76 -11.80 2.82
C LEU A 421 -23.28 -11.79 2.69
N THR A 422 -23.96 -10.76 3.19
CA THR A 422 -25.41 -10.61 3.09
C THR A 422 -25.85 -10.57 1.63
N TRP A 423 -25.19 -9.74 0.81
CA TRP A 423 -25.43 -9.69 -0.64
C TRP A 423 -25.19 -11.04 -1.32
N THR A 424 -24.12 -11.75 -0.95
CA THR A 424 -23.76 -13.05 -1.52
C THR A 424 -24.78 -14.12 -1.16
N VAL A 425 -25.16 -14.21 0.12
CA VAL A 425 -26.15 -15.17 0.63
C VAL A 425 -27.53 -14.90 0.04
N GLN A 426 -27.97 -13.64 -0.01
CA GLN A 426 -29.22 -13.25 -0.67
C GLN A 426 -29.24 -13.69 -2.14
N ARG A 427 -28.14 -13.51 -2.86
CA ARG A 427 -28.04 -13.88 -4.27
C ARG A 427 -28.12 -15.39 -4.50
N GLU A 428 -27.45 -16.20 -3.68
CA GLU A 428 -27.53 -17.66 -3.79
C GLU A 428 -28.91 -18.18 -3.35
N LEU A 429 -29.55 -17.56 -2.35
CA LEU A 429 -30.93 -17.85 -2.00
C LEU A 429 -31.90 -17.54 -3.14
N ILE A 430 -31.75 -16.39 -3.81
CA ILE A 430 -32.54 -16.04 -5.00
C ILE A 430 -32.27 -17.02 -6.14
N ARG A 431 -31.02 -17.40 -6.39
CA ARG A 431 -30.68 -18.39 -7.43
C ARG A 431 -31.28 -19.76 -7.10
N ALA A 432 -31.19 -20.21 -5.86
CA ALA A 432 -31.78 -21.46 -5.41
C ALA A 432 -33.30 -21.41 -5.57
N PHE A 433 -33.95 -20.31 -5.16
CA PHE A 433 -35.39 -20.10 -5.31
C PHE A 433 -35.84 -20.07 -6.77
N VAL A 434 -35.16 -19.33 -7.65
CA VAL A 434 -35.46 -19.27 -9.09
C VAL A 434 -35.25 -20.63 -9.77
N THR A 435 -34.23 -21.40 -9.35
CA THR A 435 -34.01 -22.76 -9.87
C THR A 435 -35.08 -23.72 -9.37
N LEU A 436 -35.55 -23.55 -8.13
CA LEU A 436 -36.67 -24.31 -7.56
C LEU A 436 -38.03 -23.92 -8.16
N ASN A 437 -38.17 -22.68 -8.63
CA ASN A 437 -39.36 -22.16 -9.33
C ASN A 437 -39.31 -22.41 -10.86
N LYS A 438 -38.31 -23.17 -11.32
CA LYS A 438 -38.19 -23.65 -12.70
C LYS A 438 -38.80 -25.04 -13.01
N PRO A 439 -39.85 -25.58 -12.33
CA PRO A 439 -40.62 -26.68 -12.88
C PRO A 439 -41.85 -26.15 -13.64
N MET A 440 -42.14 -26.75 -14.79
CA MET A 440 -43.39 -26.60 -15.57
C MET A 440 -43.55 -25.42 -16.57
N THR A 441 -42.55 -25.09 -17.38
CA THR A 441 -42.84 -24.43 -18.68
C THR A 441 -42.25 -25.14 -19.89
N LEU A 442 -41.19 -25.94 -19.71
CA LEU A 442 -40.62 -26.79 -20.77
C LEU A 442 -41.36 -28.12 -20.99
N ALA A 443 -42.30 -28.50 -20.11
CA ALA A 443 -43.12 -29.70 -20.30
C ALA A 443 -44.35 -29.47 -21.20
N ASN A 444 -44.85 -28.23 -21.32
CA ASN A 444 -46.08 -27.95 -22.09
C ASN A 444 -45.82 -27.62 -23.57
N GLN A 445 -44.57 -27.35 -23.98
CA GLN A 445 -44.24 -27.10 -25.40
C GLN A 445 -43.95 -28.40 -26.20
N SER A 446 -43.58 -29.49 -25.53
CA SER A 446 -43.35 -30.79 -26.19
C SER A 446 -44.64 -31.61 -26.39
N GLU A 447 -45.72 -31.31 -25.66
CA GLU A 447 -47.03 -31.93 -25.88
C GLU A 447 -47.87 -31.22 -26.95
N PHE A 448 -47.69 -29.92 -27.16
CA PHE A 448 -48.45 -29.18 -28.19
C PHE A 448 -47.96 -29.44 -29.62
N THR A 449 -46.70 -29.88 -29.79
CA THR A 449 -46.13 -30.23 -31.11
C THR A 449 -46.38 -31.68 -31.53
N LYS A 450 -46.78 -32.57 -30.60
CA LYS A 450 -47.13 -33.97 -30.93
C LYS A 450 -48.60 -34.17 -31.33
N LYS A 451 -49.50 -33.23 -31.05
CA LYS A 451 -50.94 -33.36 -31.34
C LYS A 451 -51.39 -32.77 -32.68
N SER A 452 -50.53 -32.05 -33.41
CA SER A 452 -50.92 -31.31 -34.62
C SER A 452 -50.46 -31.91 -35.96
N VAL A 453 -49.80 -33.09 -35.98
CA VAL A 453 -49.36 -33.72 -37.23
C VAL A 453 -49.72 -35.20 -37.27
N SER A 454 -50.98 -35.47 -37.61
CA SER A 454 -51.38 -36.61 -38.45
C SER A 454 -52.25 -36.03 -39.57
N PRO A 455 -51.91 -36.31 -40.84
CA PRO A 455 -52.83 -37.17 -41.58
C PRO A 455 -52.14 -38.22 -42.48
N ASN A 456 -52.86 -39.33 -42.58
CA ASN A 456 -52.85 -40.38 -43.61
C ASN A 456 -52.41 -39.91 -45.01
N ILE A 457 -51.56 -40.71 -45.68
CA ILE A 457 -51.74 -41.06 -47.10
C ILE A 457 -51.36 -42.53 -47.30
N GLU A 458 -52.37 -43.33 -47.64
CA GLU A 458 -52.30 -44.72 -48.08
C GLU A 458 -51.62 -44.85 -49.46
N LEU A 459 -50.93 -45.97 -49.65
CA LEU A 459 -50.42 -46.46 -50.92
C LEU A 459 -51.35 -47.58 -51.41
N LYS A 460 -52.34 -47.27 -52.25
CA LYS A 460 -52.69 -48.01 -53.47
C LYS A 460 -53.78 -47.32 -54.29
#